data_AF-A0A519TFE4-F1
#
_entry.id   AF-A0A519TFE4-F1
#
_cell.length_a   1.000
_cell.length_b   1.000
_cell.length_c   1.000
_cell.angle_alpha   90.00
_cell.angle_beta   90.00
_cell.angle_gamma   90.00
#
_symmetry.space_group_name_H-M   'P 1'
#
loop_
_entity.id
_entity.type
_entity.pdbx_description
1 polymer ?
#
loop_
_entity_poly.entity_id
_entity_poly.type
_entity_poly.pdbx_seq_one_letter_code
_entity_poly.pdbx_strand_id
1 'polypeptide(L)'
;YLSPSVEVGFDGDSQNMNATQTELVLKNFFAKNAAGKFDIVHQGAGPDGTPYAVGRYTGRNGTYRVFIGLKANKSTPAIDKIDFTKE
;
A
#
# COMPACT_ATOMS: atom_id res chain seq x y z
N TYR A 1 -7.19 -2.90 9.42
CA TYR A 1 -7.10 -3.36 8.02
C TYR A 1 -5.75 -3.94 7.64
N LEU A 2 -4.69 -3.79 8.44
CA LEU A 2 -3.37 -4.39 8.15
C LEU A 2 -3.32 -5.85 8.61
N SER A 3 -2.59 -6.69 7.87
CA SER A 3 -2.17 -8.01 8.33
C SER A 3 -1.20 -7.92 9.52
N PRO A 4 -1.01 -9.00 10.31
CA PRO A 4 -0.01 -9.03 11.39
C PRO A 4 1.42 -8.76 10.92
N SER A 5 1.73 -9.14 9.68
CA SER A 5 2.96 -8.82 8.96
C SER A 5 2.57 -8.22 7.62
N VAL A 6 3.18 -7.09 7.26
CA VAL A 6 2.94 -6.35 6.03
C VAL A 6 4.28 -6.08 5.36
N GLU A 7 4.38 -6.36 4.07
CA GLU A 7 5.49 -5.89 3.24
C GLU A 7 5.24 -4.43 2.84
N VAL A 8 6.11 -3.53 3.25
CA VAL A 8 6.02 -2.10 2.92
C VAL A 8 7.18 -1.74 2.03
N GLY A 9 6.88 -1.17 0.86
CA GLY A 9 7.88 -0.78 -0.14
C GLY A 9 7.82 0.69 -0.54
N PHE A 10 8.99 1.24 -0.84
CA PHE A 10 9.19 2.59 -1.38
C PHE A 10 10.25 2.54 -2.47
N ASP A 11 9.88 2.92 -3.70
CA ASP A 11 10.78 3.06 -4.85
C ASP A 11 11.69 1.82 -5.08
N GLY A 12 11.12 0.62 -4.92
CA GLY A 12 11.79 -0.66 -5.18
C GLY A 12 12.52 -1.28 -3.99
N ASP A 13 12.68 -0.56 -2.88
CA ASP A 13 13.14 -1.13 -1.60
C ASP A 13 11.93 -1.55 -0.76
N SER A 14 11.98 -2.71 -0.10
CA SER A 14 10.86 -3.23 0.67
C SER A 14 11.28 -3.96 1.94
N GLN A 15 10.48 -3.82 3.00
CA GLN A 15 10.73 -4.48 4.27
C GLN A 15 9.43 -5.05 4.86
N ASN A 16 9.49 -6.25 5.42
CA ASN A 16 8.40 -6.78 6.24
C ASN A 16 8.42 -6.16 7.64
N MET A 17 7.25 -5.75 8.11
CA MET A 17 7.08 -5.13 9.41
C MET A 17 5.70 -5.45 9.99
N ASN A 18 5.55 -5.32 11.31
CA ASN A 18 4.25 -5.55 11.95
C ASN A 18 3.27 -4.39 11.71
N ALA A 19 2.00 -4.60 12.07
CA ALA A 19 0.95 -3.60 11.86
C ALA A 19 1.26 -2.23 12.51
N THR A 20 1.82 -2.22 13.72
CA THR A 20 2.16 -0.98 14.44
C THR A 20 3.29 -0.20 13.75
N GLN A 21 4.35 -0.90 13.32
CA GLN A 21 5.46 -0.31 12.58
C GLN A 21 5.00 0.22 11.23
N THR A 22 4.16 -0.55 10.54
CA THR A 22 3.55 -0.15 9.26
C THR A 22 2.77 1.15 9.41
N GLU A 23 1.91 1.26 10.43
CA GLU A 23 1.14 2.47 10.68
C GLU A 23 2.04 3.69 10.91
N LEU A 24 3.11 3.52 11.69
CA LEU A 24 4.07 4.60 11.95
C LEU A 24 4.79 5.06 10.67
N VAL A 25 5.24 4.12 9.84
CA VAL A 25 5.92 4.40 8.56
C VAL A 25 4.98 5.12 7.59
N LEU A 26 3.75 4.62 7.44
CA LEU A 26 2.74 5.25 6.57
C LEU A 26 2.37 6.65 7.08
N LYS A 27 2.21 6.83 8.39
CA LYS A 27 1.95 8.15 8.99
C LYS A 27 3.08 9.13 8.69
N ASN A 28 4.33 8.70 8.80
CA ASN A 28 5.48 9.54 8.48
C ASN A 28 5.55 9.88 6.99
N PHE A 29 5.23 8.92 6.11
CA PHE A 29 5.14 9.15 4.67
C PHE A 29 4.06 10.19 4.33
N PHE A 30 2.84 10.03 4.86
CA PHE A 30 1.74 10.96 4.59
C PHE A 30 1.94 12.33 5.25
N ALA A 31 2.60 12.42 6.39
CA ALA A 31 2.96 13.70 7.01
C ALA A 31 3.93 14.50 6.13
N LYS A 32 4.90 13.82 5.50
CA LYS A 32 5.84 14.45 4.55
C LYS A 32 5.17 14.77 3.22
N ASN A 33 4.29 13.90 2.74
CA ASN A 33 3.70 13.95 1.39
C ASN A 33 2.20 14.21 1.42
N ALA A 34 1.72 15.13 2.27
CA ALA A 34 0.29 15.37 2.54
C ALA A 34 -0.65 15.10 1.34
N ALA A 35 -1.66 14.26 1.58
CA ALA A 35 -2.55 13.76 0.55
C ALA A 35 -3.39 14.88 -0.06
N GLY A 36 -3.31 15.04 -1.39
CA GLY A 36 -4.26 15.87 -2.14
C GLY A 36 -5.39 15.03 -2.72
N LYS A 37 -5.04 13.93 -3.40
CA LYS A 37 -6.01 13.04 -4.06
C LYS A 37 -5.52 11.59 -4.06
N PHE A 38 -6.46 10.66 -4.00
CA PHE A 38 -6.21 9.25 -4.25
C PHE A 38 -7.25 8.70 -5.24
N ASP A 39 -6.80 8.18 -6.37
CA ASP A 39 -7.65 7.56 -7.39
C ASP A 39 -7.30 6.06 -7.52
N ILE A 40 -8.28 5.15 -7.49
CA ILE A 40 -8.04 3.76 -7.90
C ILE A 40 -7.93 3.72 -9.42
N VAL A 41 -6.78 3.29 -9.94
CA VAL A 41 -6.50 3.22 -11.39
C VAL A 41 -6.65 1.81 -11.93
N HIS A 42 -6.45 0.79 -11.09
CA HIS A 42 -6.66 -0.60 -11.45
C HIS A 42 -7.01 -1.41 -10.21
N GLN A 43 -7.80 -2.47 -10.37
CA GLN A 43 -8.08 -3.43 -9.31
C GLN A 43 -8.37 -4.79 -9.95
N GLY A 44 -8.05 -5.86 -9.25
CA GLY A 44 -8.25 -7.21 -9.76
C GLY A 44 -7.82 -8.28 -8.77
N ALA A 45 -7.58 -9.47 -9.29
CA ALA A 45 -7.00 -10.57 -8.57
C ALA A 45 -5.73 -11.05 -9.29
N GLY A 46 -4.69 -11.37 -8.53
CA GLY A 46 -3.47 -11.97 -9.06
C GLY A 46 -3.71 -13.41 -9.54
N PRO A 47 -2.66 -14.08 -10.07
CA PRO A 47 -2.76 -15.44 -10.60
C PRO A 47 -3.38 -16.44 -9.61
N ASP A 48 -3.06 -16.28 -8.32
CA ASP A 48 -3.55 -17.14 -7.23
C ASP A 48 -4.91 -16.70 -6.66
N GLY A 49 -5.63 -15.79 -7.32
CA GLY A 49 -6.89 -15.23 -6.85
C GLY A 49 -6.76 -14.16 -5.77
N THR A 50 -5.52 -13.83 -5.38
CA THR A 50 -5.22 -12.82 -4.36
C THR A 50 -5.67 -11.42 -4.80
N PRO A 51 -6.62 -10.77 -4.12
CA PRO A 51 -7.11 -9.46 -4.53
C PRO A 51 -6.04 -8.38 -4.39
N TYR A 52 -6.00 -7.45 -5.33
CA TYR A 52 -5.13 -6.29 -5.29
C TYR A 52 -5.79 -5.05 -5.87
N ALA A 53 -5.29 -3.88 -5.47
CA ALA A 53 -5.63 -2.60 -6.05
C ALA A 53 -4.36 -1.81 -6.36
N VAL A 54 -4.43 -0.99 -7.40
CA VAL A 54 -3.43 0.00 -7.76
C VAL A 54 -4.11 1.35 -7.73
N GLY A 55 -3.59 2.23 -6.90
CA GLY A 55 -4.01 3.62 -6.83
C GLY A 55 -2.96 4.57 -7.37
N ARG A 56 -3.39 5.79 -7.69
CA ARG A 56 -2.53 6.93 -7.91
C ARG A 56 -2.75 7.91 -6.76
N TYR A 57 -1.70 8.16 -6.01
CA TYR A 57 -1.65 9.07 -4.88
C TYR A 57 -0.97 10.36 -5.29
N THR A 58 -1.73 11.45 -5.36
CA THR A 58 -1.18 12.79 -5.62
C THR A 58 -1.03 13.50 -4.28
N GLY A 59 0.21 13.61 -3.82
CA GLY A 59 0.58 14.32 -2.60
C GLY A 59 1.26 15.65 -2.89
N ARG A 60 1.51 16.44 -1.84
CA ARG A 60 2.16 17.75 -1.94
C ARG A 60 3.54 17.72 -2.64
N ASN A 61 4.31 16.63 -2.45
CA ASN A 61 5.69 16.54 -2.95
C ASN A 61 5.86 15.59 -4.13
N GLY A 62 4.76 15.17 -4.76
CA GLY A 62 4.81 14.29 -5.93
C GLY A 62 3.61 13.39 -6.05
N THR A 63 3.57 12.67 -7.18
CA THR A 63 2.59 11.63 -7.44
C THR A 63 3.26 10.28 -7.30
N TYR A 64 2.54 9.33 -6.70
CA TYR A 64 3.01 7.99 -6.43
C TYR A 64 1.99 6.99 -6.95
N ARG A 65 2.47 5.97 -7.64
CA ARG A 65 1.70 4.76 -7.88
C ARG A 65 1.74 3.91 -6.62
N VAL A 66 0.58 3.55 -6.10
CA VAL A 66 0.42 2.78 -4.87
C VAL A 66 -0.14 1.42 -5.20
N PHE A 67 0.64 0.36 -4.99
CA PHE A 67 0.16 -1.00 -5.06
C PHE A 67 -0.31 -1.45 -3.68
N ILE A 68 -1.49 -2.07 -3.60
CA ILE A 68 -2.08 -2.61 -2.37
C ILE A 68 -2.45 -4.07 -2.63
N GLY A 69 -1.72 -4.98 -2.00
CA GLY A 69 -2.02 -6.42 -2.02
C GLY A 69 -2.79 -6.83 -0.77
N LEU A 70 -3.90 -7.53 -0.95
CA LEU A 70 -4.65 -8.13 0.15
C LEU A 70 -4.19 -9.56 0.41
N LYS A 71 -4.38 -10.04 1.63
CA LYS A 71 -4.11 -11.43 1.99
C LYS A 71 -5.19 -12.33 1.38
N ALA A 72 -4.77 -13.39 0.70
CA ALA A 72 -5.69 -14.39 0.15
C ALA A 72 -6.46 -15.13 1.26
N ASN A 73 -7.67 -15.60 0.92
CA ASN A 73 -8.42 -16.62 1.67
C ASN A 73 -8.74 -16.29 3.14
N LYS A 74 -8.93 -15.01 3.48
CA LYS A 74 -9.45 -14.58 4.78
C LYS A 74 -10.89 -14.07 4.64
N SER A 75 -11.77 -14.42 5.58
CA SER A 75 -13.13 -13.85 5.67
C SER A 75 -13.12 -12.34 5.86
N THR A 76 -12.01 -11.77 6.35
CA THR A 76 -11.80 -10.33 6.45
C THR A 76 -10.62 -9.92 5.58
N PRO A 77 -10.81 -9.05 4.58
CA PRO A 77 -9.71 -8.54 3.78
C PRO A 77 -8.72 -7.79 4.66
N ALA A 78 -7.44 -8.17 4.56
CA ALA A 78 -6.35 -7.54 5.27
C ALA A 78 -5.23 -7.20 4.30
N ILE A 79 -4.63 -6.03 4.44
CA ILE A 79 -3.54 -5.57 3.60
C ILE A 79 -2.25 -6.28 4.03
N ASP A 80 -1.66 -7.03 3.10
CA ASP A 80 -0.44 -7.80 3.31
C ASP A 80 0.77 -7.16 2.62
N LYS A 81 0.52 -6.31 1.61
CA LYS A 81 1.55 -5.56 0.89
C LYS A 81 1.07 -4.15 0.55
N ILE A 82 1.94 -3.16 0.75
CA ILE A 82 1.77 -1.79 0.25
C ILE A 82 3.09 -1.36 -0.36
N ASP A 83 3.08 -0.91 -1.60
CA ASP A 83 4.27 -0.36 -2.26
C ASP A 83 3.96 1.00 -2.87
N PHE A 84 4.85 1.97 -2.64
CA PHE A 84 4.79 3.30 -3.24
C PHE A 84 5.95 3.45 -4.22
N THR A 85 5.64 3.61 -5.50
CA THR A 85 6.63 3.96 -6.52
C THR A 85 6.36 5.38 -6.99
N LYS A 86 7.37 6.25 -6.96
CA LYS A 86 7.22 7.62 -7.46
C LYS A 86 7.02 7.61 -8.98
N GLU A 87 6.06 8.40 -9.47
CA GLU A 87 5.85 8.63 -10.92
C GLU A 87 6.84 9.65 -11.49
#